data_AF-A0A329B605-F1
#
_entry.id   AF-A0A329B605-F1
#
_cell.length_a   1.000
_cell.length_b   1.000
_cell.length_c   1.000
_cell.angle_alpha   90.00
_cell.angle_beta   90.00
_cell.angle_gamma   90.00
#
_symmetry.space_group_name_H-M   'P 1'
#
loop_
_entity.id
_entity.type
_entity.pdbx_description
1 polymer ?
#
loop_
_entity_poly.entity_id
_entity_poly.type
_entity_poly.pdbx_seq_one_letter_code
_entity_poly.pdbx_strand_id
1 'polypeptide(L)' 'MTHVDIQQAMPRVVAPGVMECGPYFERHARGGYFIVGRRQIHWYEEVVPQGDSYLLTRDEALGAALNEKQGRE' A
#
# COMPACT_ATOMS: atom_id res chain seq x y z
N MET A 1 -5.54 -2.69 -18.89
CA MET A 1 -5.82 -1.60 -17.94
C MET A 1 -7.11 -0.93 -18.39
N THR A 2 -8.15 -1.09 -17.60
CA THR A 2 -9.49 -0.52 -17.79
C THR A 2 -9.57 0.87 -17.16
N HIS A 3 -10.61 1.65 -17.48
CA HIS A 3 -10.86 2.93 -16.82
C HIS A 3 -11.03 2.78 -15.30
N VAL A 4 -11.61 1.65 -14.86
CA VAL A 4 -11.75 1.30 -13.45
C VAL A 4 -10.38 1.10 -12.80
N ASP A 5 -9.44 0.43 -13.47
CA ASP A 5 -8.08 0.24 -12.97
C ASP A 5 -7.34 1.57 -12.80
N ILE A 6 -7.52 2.50 -13.75
CA ILE A 6 -6.91 3.84 -13.69
C ILE A 6 -7.46 4.63 -12.49
N GLN A 7 -8.79 4.64 -12.30
CA GLN A 7 -9.41 5.31 -11.17
C GLN A 7 -9.00 4.71 -9.83
N GLN A 8 -8.86 3.38 -9.77
CA GLN A 8 -8.41 2.70 -8.56
C GLN A 8 -6.94 3.00 -8.24
N ALA A 9 -6.09 3.20 -9.25
CA ALA A 9 -4.67 3.50 -9.07
C ALA A 9 -4.38 4.96 -8.67
N MET A 10 -5.38 5.84 -8.68
CA MET A 10 -5.20 7.25 -8.31
C MET A 10 -4.81 7.38 -6.83
N PRO A 11 -3.79 8.19 -6.50
CA PRO A 11 -3.43 8.45 -5.12
C PRO A 11 -4.60 9.02 -4.32
N ARG A 12 -4.86 8.46 -3.13
CA ARG A 12 -5.95 8.88 -2.26
C ARG A 12 -5.49 9.06 -0.83
N VAL A 13 -5.93 10.14 -0.18
CA VAL A 13 -5.67 10.37 1.25
C VAL A 13 -6.60 9.44 2.05
N VAL A 14 -6.01 8.56 2.85
CA VAL A 14 -6.75 7.58 3.68
C VAL A 14 -6.78 7.98 5.15
N ALA A 15 -5.81 8.79 5.59
CA ALA A 15 -5.75 9.41 6.91
C ALA A 15 -4.90 10.69 6.85
N PRO A 16 -4.97 11.60 7.85
CA PRO A 16 -4.13 12.80 7.86
C PRO A 16 -2.64 12.44 7.78
N GLY A 17 -1.96 12.88 6.72
CA GLY A 17 -0.54 12.59 6.48
C GLY A 17 -0.25 11.19 5.90
N VAL A 18 -1.28 10.41 5.56
CA VAL A 18 -1.16 9.07 4.96
C VAL A 18 -1.88 9.05 3.61
N MET A 19 -1.12 8.81 2.56
CA MET A 19 -1.64 8.69 1.19
C MET A 19 -1.45 7.26 0.69
N GLU A 20 -2.50 6.65 0.14
CA GLU A 20 -2.41 5.37 -0.54
C GLU A 20 -2.19 5.60 -2.04
N CYS A 21 -1.30 4.80 -2.65
CA CYS A 21 -1.04 4.78 -4.08
C CYS A 21 -1.17 3.35 -4.62
N GLY A 22 -1.79 3.21 -5.80
CA GLY A 22 -2.15 1.91 -6.37
C GLY A 22 -3.62 1.55 -6.12
N PRO A 23 -4.07 0.35 -6.57
CA PRO A 23 -3.23 -0.81 -6.85
C PRO A 23 -2.49 -0.76 -8.19
N TYR A 24 -1.23 -1.18 -8.18
CA TYR A 24 -0.44 -1.51 -9.36
C TYR A 24 -0.60 -2.99 -9.68
N PHE A 25 -0.65 -3.28 -10.98
CA PHE A 25 -0.61 -4.63 -11.51
C PHE A 25 0.80 -4.88 -12.03
N GLU A 26 1.69 -5.39 -11.19
CA GLU A 26 2.90 -6.03 -11.73
C GLU A 26 2.56 -7.44 -12.17
N ARG A 27 3.30 -7.98 -13.14
CA ARG A 27 2.93 -9.14 -13.99
C ARG A 27 2.35 -10.37 -13.25
N HIS A 28 2.54 -10.51 -11.94
CA HIS A 28 1.99 -11.60 -11.11
C HIS A 28 1.68 -11.17 -9.66
N ALA A 29 1.48 -9.86 -9.42
CA ALA A 29 1.21 -9.34 -8.08
C ALA A 29 0.33 -8.09 -8.17
N ARG A 30 -0.86 -8.14 -7.57
CA ARG A 30 -1.66 -6.94 -7.28
C ARG A 30 -1.23 -6.37 -5.93
N GLY A 31 -0.92 -5.09 -5.87
CA GLY A 31 -0.46 -4.45 -4.64
C GLY A 31 -0.43 -2.94 -4.74
N GLY A 32 -0.04 -2.27 -3.65
CA GLY A 32 0.07 -0.83 -3.59
C GLY A 32 1.02 -0.41 -2.49
N TYR A 33 1.04 0.86 -2.15
CA TYR A 33 1.80 1.34 -1.01
C TYR A 33 1.16 2.55 -0.34
N PHE A 34 1.48 2.75 0.93
CA PHE A 34 1.17 3.97 1.68
C PHE A 34 2.40 4.87 1.74
N ILE A 35 2.20 6.16 1.54
CA ILE A 35 3.18 7.21 1.77
C ILE A 35 2.88 7.86 3.12
N VAL A 36 3.89 7.89 3.99
CA VAL A 36 3.87 8.64 5.26
C VAL A 36 5.16 9.44 5.37
N GLY A 37 5.04 10.77 5.27
CA GLY A 37 6.20 11.66 5.19
C GLY A 37 7.07 11.33 3.97
N ARG A 38 8.23 10.69 4.20
CA ARG A 38 9.18 10.26 3.15
C ARG A 38 9.29 8.74 2.99
N ARG A 39 8.48 7.97 3.73
CA ARG A 39 8.50 6.50 3.70
C ARG A 39 7.39 5.97 2.80
N GLN A 40 7.68 4.84 2.16
CA GLN A 40 6.73 4.03 1.41
C GLN A 40 6.60 2.68 2.12
N ILE A 41 5.36 2.26 2.37
CA ILE A 41 5.04 0.98 3.01
C ILE A 41 4.20 0.17 2.02
N HIS A 42 4.78 -0.89 1.48
CA HIS A 42 4.18 -1.67 0.41
C HIS A 42 3.24 -2.75 0.95
N TRP A 43 2.17 -3.02 0.21
CA TRP A 43 1.24 -4.11 0.44
C TRP A 43 0.91 -4.86 -0.83
N TYR A 44 0.49 -6.11 -0.69
CA TYR A 44 0.15 -7.00 -1.81
C TYR A 44 -1.16 -7.75 -1.49
N GLU A 45 -2.00 -7.99 -2.49
CA GLU A 45 -3.23 -8.80 -2.38
C GLU A 45 -2.90 -10.30 -2.42
N GLU A 46 -1.87 -10.68 -3.18
CA GLU A 46 -1.43 -12.06 -3.29
C GLU A 46 -0.43 -12.39 -2.19
N VAL A 47 -0.78 -13.36 -1.35
CA VAL A 47 0.18 -13.99 -0.44
C VAL A 47 1.07 -14.86 -1.31
N VAL A 48 2.35 -14.51 -1.42
CA VAL A 48 3.34 -15.30 -2.18
C VAL A 48 3.24 -16.77 -1.73
N PRO A 49 3.26 -17.75 -2.65
CA PRO A 49 3.34 -19.15 -2.27
C PRO A 49 4.62 -19.36 -1.45
N GLN A 50 4.46 -19.50 -0.13
CA GLN A 50 5.45 -19.94 0.87
C GLN A 50 6.91 -19.55 0.57
N GLY A 51 7.38 -18.44 1.14
CA GLY A 51 8.83 -18.20 1.21
C GLY A 51 9.23 -16.82 1.72
N ASP A 52 8.53 -15.77 1.30
CA ASP A 52 8.86 -14.40 1.68
C ASP A 52 7.90 -13.86 2.75
N SER A 53 8.36 -13.85 3.99
CA SER A 53 7.66 -13.36 5.18
C SER A 53 7.56 -11.83 5.27
N TYR A 54 7.96 -11.11 4.22
CA TYR A 54 8.10 -9.64 4.22
C TYR A 54 6.97 -8.89 3.53
N LEU A 55 5.97 -9.58 2.95
CA LEU A 55 4.86 -8.92 2.29
C LEU A 55 3.72 -8.64 3.28
N LEU A 56 3.35 -7.37 3.39
CA LEU A 56 2.20 -6.95 4.19
C LEU A 56 0.92 -7.07 3.35
N THR A 57 -0.17 -7.46 3.99
CA THR A 57 -1.51 -7.17 3.48
C THR A 57 -1.76 -5.66 3.51
N ARG A 58 -2.79 -5.21 2.79
CA ARG A 58 -3.17 -3.79 2.77
C ARG A 58 -3.44 -3.24 4.17
N ASP A 59 -4.12 -4.01 5.02
CA ASP A 59 -4.49 -3.57 6.37
C ASP A 59 -3.27 -3.53 7.31
N GLU A 60 -2.35 -4.49 7.19
CA GLU A 60 -1.10 -4.47 7.96
C GLU A 60 -0.21 -3.28 7.57
N ALA A 61 -0.10 -2.99 6.27
CA ALA A 61 0.64 -1.83 5.78
C ALA A 61 -0.02 -0.51 6.21
N LEU A 62 -1.35 -0.45 6.26
CA LEU A 62 -2.07 0.71 6.79
C LEU A 62 -1.80 0.89 8.29
N GLY A 63 -1.84 -0.19 9.07
CA GLY A 63 -1.50 -0.15 10.50
C GLY A 63 -0.07 0.34 10.74
N ALA A 64 0.89 -0.15 9.97
CA ALA A 64 2.27 0.31 10.01
C ALA A 64 2.41 1.79 9.63
N ALA A 65 1.69 2.25 8.61
CA ALA A 65 1.66 3.64 8.19
C ALA A 65 1.12 4.58 9.28
N LEU A 66 0.04 4.17 9.95
CA LEU A 66 -0.55 4.95 11.04
C LEU A 66 0.38 5.01 12.26
N ASN A 67 1.04 3.91 12.61
CA ASN A 67 2.05 3.88 13.67
C ASN A 67 3.27 4.76 13.35
N GLU A 68 3.78 4.68 12.12
CA GLU A 68 4.90 5.51 11.66
C GLU A 68 4.57 7.01 11.70
N LYS A 69 3.31 7.38 11.41
CA LYS A 69 2.84 8.76 11.56
C LYS A 69 2.86 9.18 13.03
N GLN A 70 2.34 8.35 13.93
CA GLN A 70 2.26 8.66 15.36
C GLN A 70 3.63 8.82 16.03
N GLY A 71 4.66 8.11 15.56
CA GLY A 71 6.04 8.28 16.04
C GLY A 71 6.74 9.57 15.58
N ARG A 72 6.09 10.42 14.77
CA ARG A 72 6.65 11.67 14.23
C ARG A 72 5.96 12.94 14.76
N GLU A 73 4.92 12.81 15.58
CA GLU A 73 4.22 13.92 16.24
C GLU A 73 4.89 14.33 17.56
#